data_AF-A0A0F9QRH5-F1
#
_entry.id   AF-A0A0F9QRH5-F1
#
_cell.length_a   1.000
_cell.length_b   1.000
_cell.length_c   1.000
_cell.angle_alpha   90.00
_cell.angle_beta   90.00
_cell.angle_gamma   90.00
#
_symmetry.space_group_name_H-M   'P 1'
#
loop_
_entity.id
_entity.type
_entity.pdbx_description
1 polymer ?
#
loop_
_entity_poly.entity_id
_entity_poly.type
_entity_poly.pdbx_seq_one_letter_code
_entity_poly.pdbx_strand_id
1 'polypeptide(L)'
;MARFKTLRQRRYEDLRNAGFLEFEARPLSKIKRNVPYLKDITRDRQKLLKRAERKNWTAGQFSASIKAKYRGKNWLTKDAKGRTKLDPHKLVKATERQFKDDHPDYVSPWRKRKQKFNTFVSKFEQRQPRRGQRLSEAEKIARKRGRE
;
A
#
# COMPACT_ATOMS: atom_id res chain seq x y z
N MET A 1 -3.94 -25.93 -23.11
CA MET A 1 -3.22 -24.64 -23.04
C MET A 1 -3.16 -24.14 -21.59
N ALA A 2 -1.98 -24.06 -20.99
CA ALA A 2 -1.82 -23.48 -19.66
C ALA A 2 -2.03 -21.96 -19.74
N ARG A 3 -3.06 -21.42 -19.07
CA ARG A 3 -3.30 -19.97 -19.01
C ARG A 3 -2.14 -19.30 -18.28
N PHE A 4 -1.48 -18.32 -18.91
CA PHE A 4 -0.44 -17.54 -18.27
C PHE A 4 -1.00 -16.80 -17.04
N LYS A 5 -0.50 -17.16 -15.85
CA LYS A 5 -0.90 -16.50 -14.60
C LYS A 5 -0.27 -15.10 -14.53
N THR A 6 -1.09 -14.08 -14.29
CA THR A 6 -0.63 -12.72 -14.03
C THR A 6 0.24 -12.66 -12.78
N LEU A 7 1.14 -11.67 -12.67
CA LEU A 7 1.96 -11.47 -11.46
C LEU A 7 1.11 -11.33 -10.19
N ARG A 8 -0.09 -10.76 -10.30
CA ARG A 8 -1.01 -10.63 -9.17
C ARG A 8 -1.61 -11.98 -8.75
N GLN A 9 -1.99 -12.83 -9.72
CA GLN A 9 -2.47 -14.19 -9.44
C GLN A 9 -1.36 -15.02 -8.76
N ARG A 10 -0.13 -14.97 -9.28
CA ARG A 10 1.02 -15.64 -8.64
C ARG A 10 1.21 -15.16 -7.19
N ARG A 11 1.19 -13.84 -6.95
CA ARG A 11 1.28 -13.29 -5.58
C ARG A 11 0.13 -13.76 -4.67
N TYR A 12 -1.08 -13.86 -5.20
CA TYR A 12 -2.22 -14.36 -4.42
C TYR A 12 -2.00 -15.81 -4.02
N GLU A 13 -1.59 -16.67 -4.95
CA GLU A 13 -1.29 -18.08 -4.71
C GLU A 13 -0.16 -18.24 -3.67
N ASP A 14 0.93 -17.47 -3.81
CA ASP A 14 2.02 -17.50 -2.83
C ASP A 14 1.54 -17.15 -1.42
N LEU A 15 0.64 -16.17 -1.29
CA LEU A 15 0.07 -15.78 0.01
C LEU A 15 -0.82 -16.89 0.56
N ARG A 16 -1.64 -17.54 -0.29
CA ARG A 16 -2.45 -18.69 0.13
C ARG A 16 -1.57 -19.85 0.61
N ASN A 17 -0.50 -20.16 -0.11
CA ASN A 17 0.47 -21.20 0.26
C ASN A 17 1.24 -20.84 1.54
N ALA A 18 1.46 -19.55 1.81
CA ALA A 18 2.06 -19.10 3.06
C ALA A 18 1.09 -19.12 4.26
N GLY A 19 -0.17 -19.53 4.07
CA GLY A 19 -1.17 -19.65 5.14
C GLY A 19 -2.03 -18.40 5.37
N PHE A 20 -2.02 -17.42 4.45
CA PHE A 20 -2.92 -16.27 4.56
C PHE A 20 -4.34 -16.66 4.17
N LEU A 21 -5.34 -16.12 4.87
CA LEU A 21 -6.75 -16.33 4.54
C LEU A 21 -7.13 -15.55 3.28
N GLU A 22 -8.22 -15.94 2.61
CA GLU A 22 -8.65 -15.28 1.37
C GLU A 22 -8.85 -13.77 1.55
N PHE A 23 -9.49 -13.37 2.66
CA PHE A 23 -9.72 -11.96 2.97
C PHE A 23 -8.42 -11.16 3.13
N GLU A 24 -7.31 -11.82 3.48
CA GLU A 24 -5.97 -11.22 3.57
C GLU A 24 -5.27 -11.26 2.22
N ALA A 25 -5.22 -12.44 1.58
CA ALA A 25 -4.48 -12.66 0.35
C ALA A 25 -4.98 -11.76 -0.80
N ARG A 26 -6.30 -11.56 -0.90
CA ARG A 26 -6.90 -10.76 -1.98
C ARG A 26 -6.46 -9.28 -1.96
N PRO A 27 -6.55 -8.54 -0.85
CA PRO A 27 -6.01 -7.17 -0.77
C PRO A 27 -4.48 -7.14 -0.79
N LEU A 28 -3.80 -8.05 -0.08
CA LEU A 28 -2.34 -8.06 0.00
C LEU A 28 -1.66 -8.37 -1.36
N SER A 29 -2.29 -9.17 -2.23
CA SER A 29 -1.80 -9.44 -3.59
C SER A 29 -1.65 -8.19 -4.47
N LYS A 30 -2.36 -7.10 -4.12
CA LYS A 30 -2.27 -5.81 -4.81
C LYS A 30 -1.00 -5.04 -4.43
N ILE A 31 -0.37 -5.39 -3.31
CA ILE A 31 0.83 -4.74 -2.81
C ILE A 31 2.06 -5.37 -3.48
N LYS A 32 3.02 -4.54 -3.91
CA LYS A 32 4.31 -5.03 -4.44
C LYS A 32 5.12 -5.66 -3.30
N ARG A 33 5.71 -6.85 -3.51
CA ARG A 33 6.44 -7.62 -2.48
C ARG A 33 7.88 -7.16 -2.20
N ASN A 34 8.41 -6.20 -2.96
CA ASN A 34 9.78 -5.69 -2.76
C ASN A 34 9.87 -4.73 -1.55
N VAL A 35 9.28 -5.11 -0.43
CA VAL A 35 9.32 -4.36 0.84
C VAL A 35 9.70 -5.32 1.96
N PRO A 36 10.74 -5.00 2.77
CA PRO A 36 11.26 -5.90 3.80
C PRO A 36 10.18 -6.38 4.78
N TYR A 37 9.39 -5.46 5.33
CA TYR A 37 8.34 -5.76 6.31
C TYR A 37 7.29 -6.77 5.80
N LEU A 38 7.01 -6.87 4.48
CA LEU A 38 6.10 -7.90 3.97
C LEU A 38 6.69 -9.30 4.02
N LYS A 39 8.02 -9.43 3.96
CA LYS A 39 8.71 -10.70 4.16
C LYS A 39 8.52 -11.17 5.59
N ASP A 40 8.58 -10.26 6.55
CA ASP A 40 8.41 -10.59 7.98
C ASP A 40 6.98 -11.03 8.29
N ILE A 41 5.96 -10.34 7.76
CA ILE A 41 4.56 -10.80 7.88
C ILE A 41 4.41 -12.22 7.29
N THR A 42 5.03 -12.46 6.13
CA THR A 42 4.96 -13.78 5.48
C THR A 42 5.63 -14.87 6.34
N ARG A 43 6.82 -14.59 6.87
CA ARG A 43 7.55 -15.51 7.77
C ARG A 43 6.76 -15.80 9.03
N ASP A 44 6.19 -14.78 9.67
CA ASP A 44 5.36 -14.93 10.86
C ASP A 44 4.12 -15.77 10.60
N ARG A 45 3.49 -15.60 9.43
CA ARG A 45 2.35 -16.42 9.03
C ARG A 45 2.75 -17.88 8.84
N GLN A 46 3.87 -18.14 8.17
CA GLN A 46 4.38 -19.51 7.99
C GLN A 46 4.76 -20.16 9.33
N LYS A 47 5.35 -19.41 10.27
CA LYS A 47 5.60 -19.90 11.64
C LYS A 47 4.30 -20.27 12.34
N LEU A 48 3.26 -19.44 12.20
CA LEU A 48 1.94 -19.75 12.76
C LEU A 48 1.32 -20.99 12.12
N LEU A 49 1.42 -21.14 10.79
CA LEU A 49 0.94 -22.30 10.07
C LEU A 49 1.64 -23.59 10.55
N LYS A 50 2.97 -23.59 10.61
CA LYS A 50 3.75 -24.71 11.17
C LYS A 50 3.37 -25.04 12.61
N ARG A 51 3.08 -24.03 13.43
CA ARG A 51 2.61 -24.24 14.81
C ARG A 51 1.22 -24.84 14.85
N ALA A 52 0.34 -24.44 13.93
CA ALA A 52 -1.01 -24.97 13.80
C ALA A 52 -0.97 -26.45 13.36
N GLU A 53 -0.13 -26.78 12.39
CA GLU A 53 0.12 -28.16 11.94
C GLU A 53 0.61 -29.04 13.09
N ARG A 54 1.63 -28.58 13.85
CA ARG A 54 2.14 -29.31 15.03
C ARG A 54 1.10 -29.52 16.13
N LYS A 55 0.09 -28.66 16.20
CA LYS A 55 -1.00 -28.73 17.19
C LYS A 55 -2.26 -29.40 16.62
N ASN A 56 -2.21 -29.96 15.41
CA ASN A 56 -3.34 -30.56 14.71
C ASN A 56 -4.57 -29.64 14.66
N TRP A 57 -4.34 -28.34 14.44
CA TRP A 57 -5.45 -27.39 14.35
C TRP A 57 -6.30 -27.64 13.10
N THR A 58 -7.61 -27.62 13.27
CA THR A 58 -8.53 -27.62 12.14
C THR A 58 -8.44 -26.31 11.36
N ALA A 59 -8.85 -26.32 10.09
CA ALA A 59 -8.91 -25.11 9.28
C ALA A 59 -9.78 -24.01 9.94
N GLY A 60 -10.84 -24.41 10.65
CA GLY A 60 -11.70 -23.52 11.44
C GLY A 60 -10.96 -22.87 12.60
N GLN A 61 -10.23 -23.65 13.40
CA GLN A 61 -9.42 -23.15 14.53
C GLN A 61 -8.31 -22.20 14.06
N PHE A 62 -7.61 -22.57 12.99
CA PHE A 62 -6.59 -21.70 12.39
C PHE A 62 -7.21 -20.38 11.93
N SER A 63 -8.31 -20.43 11.17
CA SER A 63 -9.02 -19.23 10.72
C SER A 63 -9.50 -18.35 11.88
N ALA A 64 -10.07 -18.96 12.92
CA ALA A 64 -10.51 -18.27 14.12
C ALA A 64 -9.35 -17.58 14.85
N SER A 65 -8.20 -18.23 14.99
CA SER A 65 -7.01 -17.65 15.62
C SER A 65 -6.50 -16.40 14.88
N ILE A 66 -6.56 -16.43 13.55
CA ILE A 66 -6.18 -15.29 12.72
C ILE A 66 -7.15 -14.14 12.94
N LYS A 67 -8.46 -14.40 12.85
CA LYS A 67 -9.49 -13.38 13.07
C LYS A 67 -9.42 -12.80 14.49
N ALA A 68 -9.13 -13.63 15.50
CA ALA A 68 -8.92 -13.19 16.87
C ALA A 68 -7.72 -12.24 16.99
N LYS A 69 -6.60 -12.52 16.31
CA LYS A 69 -5.44 -11.62 16.28
C LYS A 69 -5.79 -10.24 15.70
N TYR A 70 -6.60 -10.19 14.64
CA TYR A 70 -7.07 -8.92 14.08
C TYR A 70 -7.95 -8.14 15.06
N ARG A 71 -8.88 -8.82 15.74
CA ARG A 71 -9.76 -8.19 16.73
C ARG A 71 -8.97 -7.68 17.93
N GLY A 72 -8.07 -8.50 18.49
CA GLY A 72 -7.24 -8.14 19.64
C GLY A 72 -6.30 -6.95 19.38
N LYS A 73 -5.82 -6.79 18.14
CA LYS A 73 -5.00 -5.63 17.73
C LYS A 73 -5.81 -4.46 17.16
N ASN A 74 -7.14 -4.53 17.22
CA ASN A 74 -8.06 -3.54 16.66
C ASN A 74 -7.78 -3.20 15.17
N TRP A 75 -7.41 -4.20 14.38
CA TRP A 75 -7.20 -4.07 12.93
C TRP A 75 -8.52 -4.19 12.17
N LEU A 76 -9.44 -3.31 12.54
CA LEU A 76 -10.81 -3.28 12.08
C LEU A 76 -11.10 -1.96 11.36
N THR A 77 -11.87 -1.99 10.28
CA THR A 77 -12.38 -0.80 9.59
C THR A 77 -13.91 -0.86 9.51
N LYS A 78 -14.56 0.28 9.31
CA LYS A 78 -15.98 0.31 8.97
C LYS A 78 -16.13 0.26 7.44
N ASP A 79 -17.03 -0.58 6.96
CA ASP A 79 -17.47 -0.56 5.57
C ASP A 79 -18.42 0.63 5.31
N ALA A 80 -18.76 0.89 4.05
CA ALA A 80 -19.69 1.96 3.67
C ALA A 80 -21.07 1.85 4.35
N LYS A 81 -21.47 0.64 4.78
CA LYS A 81 -22.70 0.36 5.53
C LYS A 81 -22.52 0.45 7.06
N GLY A 82 -21.40 0.99 7.55
CA GLY A 82 -21.07 1.10 8.97
C GLY A 82 -20.67 -0.20 9.67
N ARG A 83 -20.65 -1.34 8.96
CA ARG A 83 -20.30 -2.66 9.52
C ARG A 83 -18.81 -2.79 9.76
N THR A 84 -18.42 -3.43 10.87
CA THR A 84 -17.02 -3.69 11.21
C THR A 84 -16.45 -4.83 10.36
N LYS A 85 -15.33 -4.57 9.70
CA LYS A 85 -14.61 -5.52 8.84
C LYS A 85 -13.15 -5.63 9.23
N LEU A 86 -12.59 -6.83 9.08
CA LEU A 86 -11.16 -7.07 9.25
C LEU A 86 -10.37 -6.35 8.14
N ASP A 87 -9.35 -5.58 8.51
CA ASP A 87 -8.56 -4.78 7.57
C ASP A 87 -7.09 -5.24 7.49
N PRO A 88 -6.72 -6.03 6.47
CA PRO A 88 -5.33 -6.43 6.22
C PRO A 88 -4.37 -5.27 5.97
N HIS A 89 -4.86 -4.10 5.54
CA HIS A 89 -4.00 -2.93 5.37
C HIS A 89 -3.53 -2.36 6.71
N LYS A 90 -4.35 -2.48 7.77
CA LYS A 90 -3.92 -2.10 9.12
C LYS A 90 -2.79 -3.01 9.63
N LEU A 91 -2.86 -4.32 9.36
CA LEU A 91 -1.74 -5.24 9.63
C LEU A 91 -0.47 -4.76 8.93
N VAL A 92 -0.55 -4.44 7.64
CA VAL A 92 0.62 -3.97 6.88
C VAL A 92 1.19 -2.68 7.45
N LYS A 93 0.34 -1.68 7.74
CA LYS A 93 0.76 -0.40 8.33
C LYS A 93 1.41 -0.59 9.70
N ALA A 94 0.85 -1.45 10.55
CA ALA A 94 1.40 -1.75 11.87
C ALA A 94 2.79 -2.39 11.74
N THR A 95 2.95 -3.33 10.81
CA THR A 95 4.24 -4.00 10.60
C THR A 95 5.27 -3.06 9.97
N GLU A 96 4.85 -2.19 9.05
CA GLU A 96 5.71 -1.13 8.50
C GLU A 96 6.17 -0.16 9.60
N ARG A 97 5.28 0.18 10.55
CA ARG A 97 5.63 1.04 11.68
C ARG A 97 6.67 0.37 12.57
N GLN A 98 6.43 -0.87 12.99
CA GLN A 98 7.39 -1.63 13.77
C GLN A 98 8.75 -1.73 13.06
N PHE A 99 8.75 -2.00 11.75
CA PHE A 99 9.99 -2.04 10.96
C PHE A 99 10.72 -0.69 10.91
N LYS A 100 10.00 0.45 10.95
CA LYS A 100 10.62 1.78 11.04
C LYS A 100 11.22 2.04 12.41
N ASP A 101 10.55 1.56 13.45
CA ASP A 101 11.04 1.70 14.82
C ASP A 101 12.36 0.91 14.98
N ASP A 102 12.47 -0.26 14.35
CA ASP A 102 13.70 -1.08 14.32
C ASP A 102 14.78 -0.56 13.34
N HIS A 103 14.38 0.18 12.30
CA HIS A 103 15.27 0.72 11.27
C HIS A 103 14.97 2.21 10.99
N PRO A 104 15.51 3.15 11.77
CA PRO A 104 15.21 4.58 11.66
C PRO A 104 15.51 5.18 10.28
N ASP A 105 16.54 4.67 9.60
CA ASP A 105 16.96 5.11 8.25
C ASP A 105 15.98 4.65 7.15
N TYR A 106 15.01 3.79 7.49
CA TYR A 106 14.08 3.24 6.52
C TYR A 106 13.06 4.28 6.03
N VAL A 107 13.22 4.70 4.77
CA VAL A 107 12.22 5.51 4.07
C VAL A 107 11.27 4.62 3.26
N SER A 108 10.00 4.60 3.68
CA SER A 108 8.92 3.89 3.00
C SER A 108 8.87 4.16 1.48
N PRO A 109 8.76 3.12 0.63
CA PRO A 109 8.62 3.28 -0.81
C PRO A 109 7.42 4.13 -1.22
N TRP A 110 6.35 4.13 -0.41
CA TRP A 110 5.17 4.96 -0.63
C TRP A 110 5.50 6.44 -0.46
N ARG A 111 6.29 6.78 0.56
CA ARG A 111 6.80 8.13 0.80
C ARG A 111 7.72 8.58 -0.34
N LYS A 112 8.66 7.72 -0.75
CA LYS A 112 9.53 8.00 -1.92
C LYS A 112 8.73 8.25 -3.19
N ARG A 113 7.69 7.45 -3.46
CA ARG A 113 6.83 7.63 -4.63
C ARG A 113 6.03 8.93 -4.57
N LYS A 114 5.45 9.27 -3.41
CA LYS A 114 4.71 10.52 -3.21
C LYS A 114 5.61 11.74 -3.43
N GLN A 115 6.83 11.71 -2.89
CA GLN A 115 7.80 12.78 -3.08
C GLN A 115 8.14 12.97 -4.57
N LYS A 116 8.48 11.87 -5.28
CA LYS A 116 8.74 11.92 -6.73
C LYS A 116 7.55 12.48 -7.52
N PHE A 117 6.33 12.08 -7.17
CA PHE A 117 5.12 12.60 -7.82
C PHE A 117 4.95 14.10 -7.58
N ASN A 118 5.11 14.57 -6.34
CA ASN A 118 5.02 15.99 -6.02
C ASN A 118 6.10 16.80 -6.74
N THR A 119 7.34 16.29 -6.81
CA THR A 119 8.42 16.93 -7.58
C THR A 119 8.10 16.99 -9.06
N PHE A 120 7.50 15.93 -9.62
CA PHE A 120 7.06 15.92 -11.01
C PHE A 120 5.96 16.96 -11.27
N VAL A 121 4.93 17.01 -10.42
CA VAL A 121 3.82 17.98 -10.53
C VAL A 121 4.37 19.41 -10.45
N SER A 122 5.24 19.71 -9.49
CA SER A 122 5.85 21.03 -9.36
C SER A 122 6.68 21.43 -10.59
N LYS A 123 7.49 20.52 -11.15
CA LYS A 123 8.22 20.77 -12.41
C LYS A 123 7.28 20.98 -13.60
N PHE A 124 6.16 20.27 -13.63
CA PHE A 124 5.16 20.40 -14.68
C PHE A 124 4.42 21.74 -14.60
N GLU A 125 4.02 22.15 -13.40
CA GLU A 125 3.39 23.46 -13.14
C GLU A 125 4.33 24.63 -13.43
N GLN A 126 5.63 24.50 -13.17
CA GLN A 126 6.62 25.52 -13.56
C GLN A 126 6.79 25.64 -15.09
N ARG A 127 6.60 24.55 -15.83
CA ARG A 127 6.72 24.53 -17.30
C ARG A 127 5.45 24.98 -18.02
N GLN A 128 4.30 24.89 -17.37
CA GLN A 128 3.05 25.44 -17.87
C GLN A 128 2.98 26.91 -17.42
N PRO A 129 3.24 27.90 -18.30
CA PRO A 129 2.97 29.28 -17.93
C PRO A 129 1.50 29.34 -17.50
N ARG A 130 1.22 29.88 -16.30
CA ARG A 130 -0.16 30.15 -15.89
C ARG A 130 -0.83 30.86 -17.05
N ARG A 131 -1.92 30.29 -17.59
CA ARG A 131 -2.62 30.82 -18.78
C ARG A 131 -3.03 32.30 -18.67
N GLY A 132 -2.86 32.95 -17.52
CA GLY A 132 -3.03 34.38 -17.30
C GLY A 132 -1.77 35.27 -17.26
N GLN A 133 -0.55 34.75 -17.44
CA GLN A 133 0.68 35.59 -17.40
C GLN A 133 1.24 35.98 -18.78
N ARG A 134 0.68 35.44 -19.88
CA ARG A 134 1.08 35.83 -21.25
C ARG A 134 0.48 37.16 -21.73
N LEU A 135 -0.29 37.87 -20.92
CA LEU A 135 -0.90 39.14 -21.34
C LEU A 135 -0.03 40.39 -21.10
N SER A 136 1.09 40.32 -20.36
CA SER A 136 1.79 41.57 -20.00
C SER A 136 2.86 42.07 -20.98
N GLU A 137 3.36 41.30 -21.95
CA GLU A 137 4.39 41.82 -22.88
C GLU A 137 3.78 42.57 -24.07
N ALA A 138 2.72 42.04 -24.68
CA ALA A 138 2.01 42.74 -25.75
C ALA A 138 1.31 44.02 -25.24
N GLU A 139 0.72 43.99 -24.02
CA GLU A 139 0.15 45.20 -23.39
C GLU A 139 1.22 46.21 -22.94
N LYS A 140 2.40 45.75 -22.50
CA LYS A 140 3.53 46.66 -22.19
C LYS A 140 4.07 47.34 -23.45
N ILE A 141 4.11 46.65 -24.59
CA ILE A 141 4.55 47.21 -25.88
C ILE A 141 3.49 48.19 -26.42
N ALA A 142 2.19 47.88 -26.30
CA ALA A 142 1.10 48.77 -26.71
C ALA A 142 1.04 50.07 -25.88
N ARG A 143 1.27 50.01 -24.56
CA ARG A 143 1.35 51.20 -23.70
C ARG A 143 2.58 52.09 -23.96
N LYS A 144 3.63 51.55 -24.59
CA LYS A 144 4.85 52.30 -24.92
C LYS A 144 4.76 53.04 -26.26
N ARG A 145 3.85 52.62 -27.17
CA ARG A 145 3.62 53.26 -28.48
C ARG A 145 2.46 54.26 -28.52
N GLY A 146 1.67 54.38 -27.46
CA GLY A 146 0.58 55.36 -27.34
C GLY A 146 0.93 56.60 -26.50
N ARG A 147 2.23 56.87 -26.29
CA ARG A 147 2.76 57.98 -25.48
C ARG A 147 3.83 58.80 -26.24
N GLU A 148 3.85 58.70 -27.56
CA GLU A 148 4.55 59.63 -28.46
C GLU A 148 3.51 60.50 -29.17
#